data_AF-A0A8S3AG56-F1
#
_entry.id   AF-A0A8S3AG56-F1
#
_cell.length_a   1.000
_cell.length_b   1.000
_cell.length_c   1.000
_cell.angle_alpha   90.00
_cell.angle_beta   90.00
_cell.angle_gamma   90.00
#
_symmetry.space_group_name_H-M   'P 1'
#
loop_
_entity.id
_entity.type
_entity.pdbx_description
1 polymer ?
#
loop_
_entity_poly.entity_id
_entity_poly.type
_entity_poly.pdbx_seq_one_letter_code
_entity_poly.pdbx_strand_id
1 'polypeptide(L)' 'TNNRTAQPTSPGLHAEKFRVQLNVAGFNPESIKTKVEGRKVIVEAKQEDRLPDGDFHTRELRKSYELPEHA' A
#
# COMPACT_ATOMS: atom_id res chain seq x y z
N THR A 1 -45.73 -8.14 -25.41
CA THR A 1 -45.53 -7.11 -24.37
C THR A 1 -44.55 -7.61 -23.33
N ASN A 2 -43.30 -7.13 -23.32
CA ASN A 2 -42.68 -6.56 -22.12
C ASN A 2 -41.22 -6.15 -22.41
N ASN A 3 -41.02 -4.84 -22.46
CA ASN A 3 -39.71 -4.20 -22.45
C ASN A 3 -39.15 -4.30 -21.03
N ARG A 4 -38.03 -5.00 -20.85
CA ARG A 4 -37.17 -4.82 -19.66
C ARG A 4 -36.03 -3.90 -20.05
N THR A 5 -36.22 -2.65 -19.65
CA THR A 5 -35.32 -1.51 -19.57
C THR A 5 -33.84 -1.91 -19.59
N ALA A 6 -33.14 -1.48 -20.65
CA ALA A 6 -31.69 -1.42 -20.69
C ALA A 6 -31.20 -0.60 -19.50
N GLN A 7 -30.32 -1.18 -18.68
CA GLN A 7 -29.46 -0.35 -17.84
C GLN A 7 -28.54 0.45 -18.77
N PRO A 8 -28.40 1.77 -18.61
CA PRO A 8 -27.27 2.46 -19.19
C PRO A 8 -26.04 1.98 -18.41
N THR A 9 -25.31 1.01 -18.95
CA THR A 9 -23.90 0.84 -18.58
C THR A 9 -23.17 2.08 -19.07
N SER A 10 -23.26 3.16 -18.31
CA SER A 10 -22.36 4.30 -18.46
C SER A 10 -20.95 3.73 -18.37
N PRO A 11 -20.12 3.81 -19.43
CA PRO A 11 -18.71 3.55 -19.27
C PRO A 11 -18.16 4.76 -18.52
N GLY A 12 -18.36 4.78 -17.20
CA GLY A 12 -17.59 5.66 -16.35
C GLY A 12 -16.15 5.29 -16.60
N LEU A 13 -15.39 6.18 -17.22
CA LEU A 13 -13.94 6.08 -17.33
C LEU A 13 -13.39 5.70 -15.95
N HIS A 14 -13.12 4.42 -15.74
CA HIS A 14 -12.61 3.94 -14.48
C HIS A 14 -11.14 4.35 -14.48
N ALA A 15 -10.83 5.46 -13.80
CA ALA A 15 -9.45 5.81 -13.49
C ALA A 15 -8.74 4.55 -12.97
N GLU A 16 -7.66 4.14 -13.63
CA GLU A 16 -6.94 2.92 -13.30
C GLU A 16 -6.40 3.04 -11.87
N LYS A 17 -6.90 2.20 -10.97
CA LYS A 17 -6.48 2.25 -9.56
C LYS A 17 -5.18 1.48 -9.39
N PHE A 18 -4.10 2.18 -9.10
CA PHE A 18 -2.83 1.57 -8.71
C PHE A 18 -2.92 0.99 -7.29
N ARG A 19 -2.62 -0.30 -7.13
CA ARG A 19 -2.60 -0.98 -5.82
C ARG A 19 -1.37 -1.85 -5.69
N VAL A 20 -0.70 -1.75 -4.55
CA VAL A 20 0.45 -2.59 -4.17
C VAL A 20 0.15 -3.32 -2.87
N GLN A 21 0.61 -4.56 -2.76
CA GLN A 21 0.54 -5.36 -1.55
C GLN A 21 1.96 -5.65 -1.07
N LEU A 22 2.24 -5.35 0.19
CA LEU A 22 3.54 -5.58 0.82
C LEU A 22 3.33 -6.37 2.10
N ASN A 23 4.09 -7.46 2.25
CA ASN A 23 4.13 -8.20 3.50
C ASN A 23 4.99 -7.42 4.51
N VAL A 24 4.36 -7.06 5.64
CA VAL A 24 4.96 -6.31 6.75
C VAL A 24 4.92 -7.13 8.05
N ALA A 25 4.87 -8.46 7.94
CA ALA A 25 4.85 -9.35 9.09
C ALA A 25 6.08 -9.12 9.99
N GLY A 26 5.84 -9.07 11.29
CA GLY A 26 6.88 -8.79 12.29
C GLY A 26 7.11 -7.30 12.58
N PHE A 27 6.34 -6.40 11.98
CA PHE A 27 6.30 -4.98 12.33
C PHE A 27 4.94 -4.61 12.94
N ASN A 28 4.97 -3.72 13.92
CA ASN A 28 3.77 -3.12 14.51
C ASN A 28 3.16 -2.13 13.52
N PRO A 29 1.82 -2.07 13.42
CA PRO A 29 1.15 -1.18 12.47
C PRO A 29 1.52 0.30 12.69
N GLU A 30 1.77 0.70 13.93
CA GLU A 30 2.17 2.08 14.30
C GLU A 30 3.58 2.45 13.83
N SER A 31 4.46 1.45 13.67
CA SER A 31 5.83 1.65 13.17
C SER A 31 5.91 1.79 11.66
N ILE A 32 4.83 1.45 10.94
CA ILE A 32 4.76 1.51 9.48
C ILE A 32 4.37 2.93 9.06
N LYS A 33 5.19 3.54 8.21
CA LYS A 33 5.00 4.87 7.65
C LYS A 33 4.95 4.78 6.14
N THR A 34 3.91 5.35 5.55
CA THR A 34 3.78 5.50 4.11
C THR A 34 3.93 6.97 3.76
N LYS A 35 4.79 7.26 2.78
CA LYS A 35 5.03 8.59 2.26
C LYS A 35 4.91 8.57 0.75
N VAL A 36 4.50 9.68 0.17
CA VAL A 36 4.53 9.88 -1.27
C VAL A 36 5.51 11.00 -1.53
N GLU A 37 6.56 10.71 -2.28
CA GLU A 37 7.58 11.68 -2.67
C GLU A 37 7.69 11.69 -4.19
N GLY A 38 7.33 12.83 -4.79
CA GLY A 38 7.24 12.97 -6.25
C GLY A 38 6.24 11.97 -6.84
N ARG A 39 6.73 11.07 -7.70
CA ARG A 39 5.94 9.97 -8.30
C ARG A 39 6.26 8.61 -7.68
N LYS A 40 6.65 8.57 -6.41
CA LYS A 40 6.97 7.31 -5.72
C LYS A 40 6.23 7.20 -4.42
N VAL A 41 5.68 6.02 -4.15
CA VAL A 41 5.16 5.64 -2.84
C VAL A 41 6.26 4.92 -2.10
N ILE A 42 6.62 5.42 -0.92
CA ILE A 42 7.68 4.88 -0.08
C ILE A 42 7.02 4.36 1.19
N VAL A 43 7.25 3.09 1.51
CA VAL A 43 6.81 2.44 2.74
C VAL A 43 8.05 2.15 3.57
N GLU A 44 8.07 2.69 4.78
CA GLU A 44 9.17 2.60 5.75
C GLU A 44 8.63 1.99 7.04
N ALA A 45 9.33 1.03 7.63
CA ALA A 45 9.02 0.50 8.95
C ALA A 45 10.31 0.24 9.70
N LYS A 46 10.35 0.63 10.97
CA LYS A 46 11.49 0.38 11.86
C LYS A 46 10.97 -0.12 13.20
N GLN A 47 11.50 -1.22 13.67
CA GLN A 47 11.14 -1.81 14.94
C GLN A 47 12.39 -2.31 15.65
N GLU A 48 12.44 -2.07 16.96
CA GLU A 48 13.47 -2.58 17.85
C GLU A 48 12.77 -3.39 18.93
N ASP A 49 13.05 -4.69 18.98
CA ASP A 49 12.52 -5.60 19.98
C ASP A 49 13.60 -5.92 21.00
N ARG A 50 13.30 -5.69 22.28
CA ARG A 50 14.20 -6.06 23.38
C ARG A 50 14.10 -7.54 23.64
N LEU A 51 15.23 -8.24 23.64
CA LEU A 51 15.33 -9.63 24.01
C LEU A 51 15.48 -9.79 25.54
N PRO A 52 15.11 -10.98 26.07
CA PRO A 52 15.25 -11.27 27.50
C PRO A 52 16.69 -11.20 28.03
N ASP A 53 17.68 -11.47 27.16
CA ASP A 53 19.10 -11.51 27.51
C ASP A 53 19.75 -10.10 27.59
N GLY A 54 18.98 -9.05 27.25
CA GLY A 54 19.47 -7.67 27.20
C GLY A 54 19.91 -7.21 25.80
N ASP A 55 19.94 -8.12 24.84
CA ASP A 55 20.15 -7.81 23.42
C ASP A 55 18.95 -7.12 22.77
N PHE A 56 19.18 -6.50 21.62
CA PHE A 56 18.16 -5.83 20.81
C PHE A 56 18.12 -6.42 19.41
N HIS A 57 16.91 -6.73 18.94
CA HIS A 57 16.67 -7.08 17.54
C HIS A 57 16.06 -5.89 16.82
N THR A 58 16.87 -5.27 15.96
CA THR A 58 16.40 -4.17 15.11
C THR A 58 16.06 -4.67 13.73
N ARG A 59 14.83 -4.41 13.29
CA ARG A 59 14.33 -4.69 11.94
C ARG A 59 13.97 -3.38 11.27
N GLU A 60 14.42 -3.23 10.02
CA GLU A 60 14.10 -2.08 9.19
C GLU A 60 13.64 -2.56 7.81
N LEU A 61 12.58 -1.96 7.31
CA LEU A 61 12.01 -2.21 6.00
C LEU A 61 11.84 -0.88 5.29
N ARG A 62 12.36 -0.79 4.07
CA ARG A 62 12.16 0.35 3.18
C ARG A 62 11.87 -0.15 1.77
N LYS A 63 10.70 0.19 1.24
CA LYS A 63 10.27 -0.17 -0.11
C LYS A 63 9.71 1.04 -0.83
N SER A 64 10.15 1.25 -2.06
CA SER A 64 9.69 2.32 -2.94
C SER A 64 9.02 1.73 -4.18
N TYR A 65 7.86 2.26 -4.53
CA TYR A 65 7.09 1.89 -5.72
C TYR A 65 6.90 3.12 -6.58
N GLU A 66 7.21 3.03 -7.86
CA GLU A 66 6.98 4.11 -8.81
C GLU A 66 5.51 4.12 -9.21
N LEU A 67 4.91 5.31 -9.17
CA LEU A 67 3.53 5.51 -9.61
C LEU A 67 3.50 5.54 -11.13
N PRO A 68 2.51 4.86 -11.76
CA PRO A 68 2.35 4.90 -13.20
C PRO A 68 2.07 6.33 -13.69
N GLU A 69 2.56 6.67 -14.88
CA GLU A 69 2.43 8.02 -15.46
C GLU A 69 1.04 8.30 -16.05
N HIS A 70 0.24 7.25 -16.26
CA HIS A 70 -1.09 7.33 -16.84
C HIS A 70 -2.04 6.43 -16.04
N ALA A 71 -3.12 7.02 -15.51
CA ALA A 71 -4.21 6.36 -14.80
C ALA A 71 -5.55 6.96 -15.23
#